data_AF-A0A8J2L0B9-F1
#
_entry.id   AF-A0A8J2L0B9-F1
#
_cell.length_a   1.000
_cell.length_b   1.000
_cell.length_c   1.000
_cell.angle_alpha   90.00
_cell.angle_beta   90.00
_cell.angle_gamma   90.00
#
_symmetry.space_group_name_H-M   'P 1'
#
loop_
_entity.id
_entity.type
_entity.pdbx_description
1 polymer ?
#
loop_
_entity_poly.entity_id
_entity_poly.type
_entity_poly.pdbx_seq_one_letter_code
_entity_poly.pdbx_strand_id
1 'polypeptide(L)'
;FSNCERREIGEEVYPIDVDPHLAIKLYSGLRADVVDSIAVKLNGEKKIHYAFTKHLAEILVHEARTDIPVCIVRPTIVTGAEREPFPGWIDNFNGPGGLVMGIGKGIVRCCYTNERGTLDVVPIDHVVNLT
;
A
#
# COMPACT_ATOMS: atom_id res chain seq x y z
N PHE A 1 -0.50 -1.08 -3.03
CA PHE A 1 -0.97 -2.39 -3.51
C PHE A 1 -0.23 -3.53 -2.84
N SER A 2 -0.97 -4.53 -2.32
CA SER A 2 -0.44 -5.71 -1.64
C SER A 2 0.12 -6.77 -2.61
N ASN A 3 -0.44 -6.86 -3.83
CA ASN A 3 -0.10 -7.84 -4.86
C ASN A 3 0.52 -7.17 -6.09
N CYS A 4 1.58 -6.40 -5.88
CA CYS A 4 2.24 -5.58 -6.91
C CYS A 4 2.95 -6.37 -8.01
N GLU A 5 3.16 -7.66 -7.82
CA GLU A 5 3.71 -8.59 -8.79
C GLU A 5 2.69 -8.98 -9.88
N ARG A 6 1.39 -8.78 -9.61
CA ARG A 6 0.31 -9.10 -10.54
C ARG A 6 -0.07 -7.90 -11.39
N ARG A 7 -0.40 -8.14 -12.65
CA ARG A 7 -0.89 -7.11 -13.58
C ARG A 7 -2.37 -6.80 -13.37
N GLU A 8 -3.15 -7.81 -13.01
CA GLU A 8 -4.58 -7.71 -12.74
C GLU A 8 -4.84 -8.30 -11.36
N ILE A 9 -5.73 -7.64 -10.60
CA ILE A 9 -6.08 -7.99 -9.23
C ILE A 9 -7.61 -8.13 -9.17
N GLY A 10 -8.08 -9.31 -8.81
CA GLY A 10 -9.49 -9.62 -8.62
C GLY A 10 -9.99 -9.36 -7.20
N GLU A 11 -11.30 -9.50 -7.01
CA GLU A 11 -11.98 -9.42 -5.71
C GLU A 11 -11.85 -10.72 -4.90
N GLU A 12 -10.61 -11.12 -4.66
CA GLU A 12 -10.26 -12.29 -3.88
C GLU A 12 -9.08 -12.01 -2.95
N VAL A 13 -8.90 -12.85 -1.93
CA VAL A 13 -7.71 -12.83 -1.08
C VAL A 13 -6.75 -13.87 -1.66
N TYR A 14 -5.58 -13.41 -2.08
CA TYR A 14 -4.57 -14.27 -2.67
C TYR A 14 -3.83 -15.06 -1.60
N PRO A 15 -3.51 -16.35 -1.83
CA PRO A 15 -2.69 -17.11 -0.90
C PRO A 15 -1.24 -16.59 -0.92
N ILE A 16 -0.54 -16.80 0.20
CA ILE A 16 0.89 -16.53 0.36
C ILE A 16 1.55 -17.70 1.07
N ASP A 17 2.77 -18.05 0.65
CA ASP A 17 3.54 -19.18 1.18
C ASP A 17 4.21 -18.88 2.54
N VAL A 18 3.75 -17.83 3.22
CA VAL A 18 4.28 -17.38 4.51
C VAL A 18 3.14 -17.24 5.50
N ASP A 19 3.20 -17.99 6.60
CA ASP A 19 2.25 -17.86 7.71
C ASP A 19 2.38 -16.46 8.37
N PRO A 20 1.32 -15.62 8.34
CA PRO A 20 1.34 -14.29 8.96
C PRO A 20 1.63 -14.31 10.46
N HIS A 21 1.16 -15.32 11.21
CA HIS A 21 1.37 -15.42 12.65
C HIS A 21 2.84 -15.74 12.96
N LEU A 22 3.44 -16.65 12.20
CA LEU A 22 4.86 -16.94 12.29
C LEU A 22 5.71 -15.72 11.92
N ALA A 23 5.33 -15.01 10.85
CA ALA A 23 6.01 -13.78 10.46
C ALA A 23 6.00 -12.76 11.61
N ILE A 24 4.84 -12.46 12.19
CA ILE A 24 4.72 -11.53 13.34
C ILE A 24 5.62 -11.97 14.50
N LYS A 25 5.62 -13.27 14.83
CA LYS A 25 6.45 -13.81 15.92
C LYS A 25 7.94 -13.65 15.64
N LEU A 26 8.38 -13.88 14.41
CA LEU A 26 9.78 -13.68 13.99
C LEU A 26 10.16 -12.20 14.05
N TYR A 27 9.35 -11.32 13.47
CA TYR A 27 9.62 -9.88 13.44
C TYR A 27 9.62 -9.24 14.84
N SER A 28 8.82 -9.75 15.78
CA SER A 28 8.76 -9.24 17.16
C SER A 28 9.83 -9.83 18.09
N GLY A 29 10.28 -11.07 17.83
CA GLY A 29 11.25 -11.77 18.68
C GLY A 29 12.71 -11.59 18.27
N LEU A 30 12.98 -11.07 17.08
CA LEU A 30 14.33 -10.91 16.54
C LEU A 30 14.82 -9.47 16.66
N ARG A 31 16.16 -9.32 16.72
CA ARG A 31 16.81 -8.03 16.60
C ARG A 31 16.62 -7.46 15.19
N ALA A 32 16.57 -6.13 15.08
CA ALA A 32 16.34 -5.42 13.83
C ALA A 32 17.34 -5.79 12.71
N ASP A 33 18.61 -5.99 13.04
CA ASP A 33 19.65 -6.38 12.07
C ASP A 33 19.41 -7.78 11.48
N VAL A 34 18.91 -8.72 12.30
CA VAL A 34 18.54 -10.06 11.84
C VAL A 34 17.27 -9.99 11.01
N VAL A 35 16.29 -9.19 11.44
CA VAL A 35 15.05 -8.93 10.72
C VAL A 35 15.32 -8.44 9.29
N ASP A 36 16.19 -7.46 9.13
CA ASP A 36 16.53 -6.92 7.80
C ASP A 36 17.17 -7.99 6.90
N SER A 37 18.00 -8.86 7.48
CA SER A 37 18.66 -9.94 6.75
C SER A 37 17.70 -11.03 6.26
N ILE A 38 16.62 -11.30 7.01
CA ILE A 38 15.62 -12.31 6.65
C ILE A 38 14.48 -11.72 5.82
N ALA A 39 14.17 -10.43 5.98
CA ALA A 39 13.07 -9.76 5.30
C ALA A 39 13.20 -9.82 3.78
N VAL A 40 14.44 -9.75 3.26
CA VAL A 40 14.72 -9.90 1.83
C VAL A 40 14.29 -11.27 1.31
N LYS A 41 14.54 -12.34 2.09
CA LYS A 41 14.14 -13.71 1.72
C LYS A 41 12.63 -13.92 1.87
N LEU A 42 12.03 -13.37 2.94
CA LEU A 42 10.60 -13.51 3.23
C LEU A 42 9.72 -12.74 2.23
N ASN A 43 10.20 -11.61 1.71
CA ASN A 43 9.48 -10.84 0.69
C ASN A 43 9.27 -11.63 -0.62
N GLY A 44 10.07 -12.67 -0.90
CA GLY A 44 10.00 -13.42 -2.15
C GLY A 44 10.13 -12.51 -3.37
N GLU A 45 9.19 -12.62 -4.32
CA GLU A 45 9.14 -11.79 -5.53
C GLU A 45 8.60 -10.36 -5.29
N LYS A 46 8.11 -10.06 -4.08
CA LYS A 46 7.55 -8.73 -3.80
C LYS A 46 8.67 -7.71 -3.74
N LYS A 47 8.60 -6.75 -4.65
CA LYS A 47 9.60 -5.69 -4.84
C LYS A 47 9.71 -4.72 -3.65
N ILE A 48 8.69 -4.65 -2.79
CA ILE A 48 8.59 -3.67 -1.70
C ILE A 48 8.08 -4.34 -0.42
N HIS A 49 8.80 -4.18 0.69
CA HIS A 49 8.42 -4.72 2.01
C HIS A 49 7.01 -4.30 2.45
N TYR A 50 6.59 -3.07 2.17
CA TYR A 50 5.24 -2.58 2.45
C TYR A 50 4.14 -3.41 1.76
N ALA A 51 4.37 -3.84 0.50
CA ALA A 51 3.39 -4.66 -0.21
C ALA A 51 3.27 -6.06 0.45
N PHE A 52 4.39 -6.61 0.91
CA PHE A 52 4.43 -7.87 1.66
C PHE A 52 3.64 -7.77 2.97
N THR A 53 3.88 -6.74 3.78
CA THR A 53 3.17 -6.58 5.06
C THR A 53 1.66 -6.38 4.86
N LYS A 54 1.25 -5.64 3.82
CA LYS A 54 -0.16 -5.50 3.47
C LYS A 54 -0.78 -6.81 2.97
N HIS A 55 -0.02 -7.65 2.25
CA HIS A 55 -0.53 -8.97 1.84
C HIS A 55 -0.77 -9.88 3.05
N LEU A 56 0.19 -9.95 4.00
CA LEU A 56 -0.01 -10.68 5.25
C LEU A 56 -1.21 -10.17 6.04
N ALA A 57 -1.43 -8.85 6.07
CA ALA A 57 -2.59 -8.25 6.74
C ALA A 57 -3.91 -8.68 6.08
N GLU A 58 -3.98 -8.80 4.76
CA GLU A 58 -5.18 -9.28 4.08
C GLU A 58 -5.54 -10.72 4.47
N ILE A 59 -4.54 -11.60 4.63
CA ILE A 59 -4.76 -12.97 5.14
C ILE A 59 -5.33 -12.93 6.55
N LEU A 60 -4.73 -12.14 7.45
CA LEU A 60 -5.20 -12.02 8.84
C LEU A 60 -6.62 -11.47 8.93
N VAL A 61 -6.97 -10.46 8.12
CA VAL A 61 -8.33 -9.93 8.04
C VAL A 61 -9.29 -10.99 7.50
N HIS A 62 -8.86 -11.79 6.52
CA HIS A 62 -9.65 -12.89 5.98
C HIS A 62 -9.89 -14.01 6.99
N GLU A 63 -8.92 -14.31 7.86
CA GLU A 63 -9.07 -15.24 8.97
C GLU A 63 -10.10 -14.73 10.00
N ALA A 64 -10.03 -13.43 10.34
CA ALA A 64 -10.92 -12.81 11.32
C ALA A 64 -12.41 -12.72 10.88
N ARG A 65 -12.71 -13.00 9.61
CA ARG A 65 -14.08 -12.91 9.07
C ARG A 65 -15.09 -13.84 9.76
N THR A 66 -14.61 -14.89 10.45
CA THR A 66 -15.47 -15.81 11.18
C THR A 66 -16.00 -15.21 12.48
N ASP A 67 -15.28 -14.22 13.03
CA ASP A 67 -15.57 -13.62 14.33
C ASP A 67 -16.17 -12.22 14.21
N ILE A 68 -15.78 -11.46 13.19
CA ILE A 68 -16.25 -10.09 12.94
C ILE A 68 -16.56 -9.85 11.46
N PRO A 69 -17.52 -8.96 11.12
CA PRO A 69 -17.69 -8.50 9.75
C PRO A 69 -16.43 -7.79 9.25
N VAL A 70 -15.94 -8.16 8.07
CA VAL A 70 -14.72 -7.60 7.48
C VAL A 70 -14.96 -7.15 6.04
N CYS A 71 -14.23 -6.10 5.63
CA CYS A 71 -14.13 -5.65 4.25
C CYS A 71 -12.67 -5.28 3.96
N ILE A 72 -12.16 -5.69 2.79
CA ILE A 72 -10.82 -5.35 2.32
C ILE A 72 -10.95 -4.40 1.15
N VAL A 73 -10.62 -3.13 1.37
CA VAL A 73 -10.57 -2.12 0.30
C VAL A 73 -9.11 -1.91 -0.09
N ARG A 74 -8.81 -1.97 -1.39
CA ARG A 74 -7.46 -1.83 -1.95
C ARG A 74 -7.36 -0.56 -2.80
N PRO A 75 -7.35 0.63 -2.19
CA PRO A 75 -7.19 1.84 -2.96
C PRO A 75 -5.79 1.88 -3.60
N THR A 76 -5.72 2.61 -4.71
CA THR A 76 -4.48 2.97 -5.36
C THR A 76 -3.78 4.11 -4.60
N ILE A 77 -2.87 4.82 -5.24
CA ILE A 77 -2.22 5.99 -4.64
C ILE A 77 -3.27 7.07 -4.38
N VAL A 78 -3.53 7.33 -3.10
CA VAL A 78 -4.51 8.35 -2.70
C VAL A 78 -3.89 9.74 -2.86
N THR A 79 -4.62 10.64 -3.50
CA THR A 79 -4.22 12.04 -3.70
C THR A 79 -5.25 13.00 -3.09
N GLY A 80 -5.04 14.31 -3.26
CA GLY A 80 -5.95 15.32 -2.76
C GLY A 80 -7.38 15.14 -3.28
N ALA A 81 -8.34 15.63 -2.49
CA ALA A 81 -9.76 15.50 -2.76
C ALA A 81 -10.15 16.13 -4.11
N GLU A 82 -11.13 15.55 -4.77
CA GLU A 82 -11.73 16.16 -5.95
C GLU A 82 -12.71 17.27 -5.57
N ARG A 83 -13.56 17.03 -4.56
CA ARG A 83 -14.68 17.89 -4.20
C ARG A 83 -14.72 18.23 -2.71
N GLU A 84 -14.65 17.25 -1.82
CA GLU A 84 -14.88 17.45 -0.38
C GLU A 84 -13.62 17.21 0.46
N PRO A 85 -13.31 18.05 1.48
CA PRO A 85 -14.04 19.27 1.88
C PRO A 85 -13.86 20.45 0.91
N PHE A 86 -12.82 20.43 0.09
CA PHE A 86 -12.62 21.31 -1.07
C PHE A 86 -11.59 20.69 -2.03
N PRO A 87 -11.57 21.08 -3.31
CA PRO A 87 -10.64 20.52 -4.29
C PRO A 87 -9.16 20.68 -3.88
N GLY A 88 -8.41 19.60 -3.93
CA GLY A 88 -6.99 19.53 -3.58
C GLY A 88 -6.70 19.38 -2.09
N TRP A 89 -7.72 19.26 -1.23
CA TRP A 89 -7.51 19.02 0.20
C TRP A 89 -6.82 17.68 0.44
N ILE A 90 -5.77 17.70 1.29
CA ILE A 90 -5.06 16.52 1.78
C ILE A 90 -4.58 16.81 3.20
N ASP A 91 -4.52 15.79 4.05
CA ASP A 91 -4.11 15.89 5.45
C ASP A 91 -2.59 15.99 5.62
N ASN A 92 -1.82 15.47 4.66
CA ASN A 92 -0.36 15.49 4.68
C ASN A 92 0.25 15.54 3.26
N PHE A 93 1.52 15.94 3.20
CA PHE A 93 2.27 16.02 1.94
C PHE A 93 3.19 14.81 1.71
N ASN A 94 2.89 13.66 2.33
CA ASN A 94 3.73 12.48 2.15
C ASN A 94 3.60 11.94 0.72
N GLY A 95 4.73 11.49 0.17
CA GLY A 95 4.78 10.87 -1.16
C GLY A 95 4.22 11.76 -2.28
N PRO A 96 3.13 11.35 -2.97
CA PRO A 96 2.58 12.06 -4.12
C PRO A 96 2.11 13.49 -3.82
N GLY A 97 1.54 13.73 -2.64
CA GLY A 97 1.05 15.06 -2.27
C GLY A 97 2.18 16.11 -2.25
N GLY A 98 3.33 15.74 -1.69
CA GLY A 98 4.53 16.59 -1.68
C GLY A 98 5.14 16.75 -3.06
N LEU A 99 5.09 15.70 -3.90
CA LEU A 99 5.56 15.77 -5.28
C LEU A 99 4.77 16.78 -6.11
N VAL A 100 3.43 16.68 -6.08
CA VAL A 100 2.53 17.59 -6.80
C VAL A 100 2.71 19.03 -6.31
N MET A 101 2.80 19.24 -4.99
CA MET A 101 3.06 20.55 -4.41
C MET A 101 4.41 21.13 -4.86
N GLY A 102 5.47 20.31 -4.86
CA GLY A 102 6.81 20.70 -5.29
C GLY A 102 6.86 21.09 -6.77
N ILE A 103 6.15 20.36 -7.62
CA ILE A 103 5.99 20.68 -9.05
C ILE A 103 5.20 21.98 -9.21
N GLY A 104 4.05 22.12 -8.54
CA GLY A 104 3.19 23.30 -8.61
C GLY A 104 3.88 24.58 -8.15
N LYS A 105 4.79 24.48 -7.17
CA LYS A 105 5.63 25.60 -6.71
C LYS A 105 6.88 25.84 -7.59
N GLY A 106 7.14 24.98 -8.57
CA GLY A 106 8.32 25.05 -9.42
C GLY A 106 9.63 24.65 -8.74
N ILE A 107 9.57 24.05 -7.55
CA ILE A 107 10.75 23.56 -6.81
C ILE A 107 11.26 22.27 -7.46
N VAL A 108 10.34 21.35 -7.75
CA VAL A 108 10.66 20.11 -8.47
C VAL A 108 10.63 20.41 -9.96
N ARG A 109 11.79 20.35 -10.60
CA ARG A 109 11.98 20.64 -12.04
C ARG A 109 12.09 19.39 -12.90
N CYS A 110 12.41 18.25 -12.31
CA CYS A 110 12.53 16.96 -12.96
C CYS A 110 12.12 15.84 -12.02
N CYS A 111 11.53 14.78 -12.57
CA CYS A 111 11.23 13.54 -11.86
C CYS A 111 11.78 12.37 -12.67
N TYR A 112 12.45 11.44 -11.99
CA TYR A 112 12.85 10.19 -12.61
C TYR A 112 11.67 9.23 -12.59
N THR A 113 11.09 8.95 -13.77
CA THR A 113 9.92 8.08 -13.92
C THR A 113 10.09 7.17 -15.12
N ASN A 114 9.43 6.02 -15.10
CA ASN A 114 9.27 5.20 -16.30
C ASN A 114 8.16 5.80 -17.17
N GLU A 115 8.49 6.26 -18.38
CA GLU A 115 7.53 6.86 -19.34
C GLU A 115 6.41 5.89 -19.76
N ARG A 116 6.65 4.58 -19.67
CA ARG A 116 5.66 3.53 -19.96
C ARG A 116 4.93 3.04 -18.71
N GLY A 117 5.27 3.58 -17.54
CA GLY A 117 4.62 3.23 -16.29
C GLY A 117 3.29 3.94 -16.14
N THR A 118 2.28 3.24 -15.66
CA THR A 118 1.01 3.86 -15.25
C THR A 118 1.13 4.33 -13.81
N LEU A 119 0.87 5.61 -13.57
CA LEU A 119 0.67 6.14 -12.22
C LEU A 119 -0.83 6.19 -11.94
N ASP A 120 -1.34 5.14 -11.33
CA ASP A 120 -2.74 5.06 -10.93
C ASP A 120 -2.96 5.83 -9.63
N VAL A 121 -3.94 6.73 -9.61
CA VAL A 121 -4.24 7.64 -8.49
C VAL A 121 -5.75 7.74 -8.28
N VAL A 122 -6.15 7.94 -7.03
CA VAL A 122 -7.56 8.11 -6.65
C VAL A 122 -7.71 9.27 -5.67
N PRO A 123 -8.71 10.16 -5.85
CA PRO A 123 -8.99 11.21 -4.88
C PRO A 123 -9.41 10.63 -3.52
N ILE A 124 -8.96 11.26 -2.43
CA ILE A 124 -9.28 10.78 -1.07
C ILE A 124 -10.77 10.70 -0.79
N ASP A 125 -11.54 11.69 -1.25
CA ASP A 125 -13.00 11.79 -1.05
C ASP A 125 -13.77 10.72 -1.81
N HIS A 126 -13.20 10.11 -2.85
CA HIS A 126 -13.79 8.93 -3.46
C HIS A 126 -13.58 7.70 -2.58
N VAL A 127 -12.37 7.53 -2.01
CA VAL A 127 -12.02 6.37 -1.20
C VAL A 127 -12.81 6.33 0.11
N VAL A 128 -12.99 7.47 0.79
CA VAL A 128 -13.73 7.51 2.05
C VAL A 128 -15.24 7.33 1.87
N ASN A 129 -15.78 7.70 0.70
CA ASN A 129 -17.20 7.61 0.40
C ASN A 129 -17.59 6.31 -0.34
N LEU A 130 -16.72 5.29 -0.33
CA LEU A 130 -16.96 3.99 -0.97
C LEU A 130 -18.07 3.15 -0.29
N THR A 131 -18.73 3.64 0.77
CA THR A 131 -19.73 2.90 1.55
C THR A 131 -20.83 3.84 2.03
#